data_AF-A0A6V8LTF1-F1
#
_entry.id   AF-A0A6V8LTF1-F1
#
_cell.length_a   1.000
_cell.length_b   1.000
_cell.length_c   1.000
_cell.angle_alpha   90.00
_cell.angle_beta   90.00
_cell.angle_gamma   90.00
#
_symmetry.space_group_name_H-M   'P 1'
#
loop_
_entity.id
_entity.type
_entity.pdbx_description
1 polymer ?
#
loop_
_entity_poly.entity_id
_entity_poly.type
_entity_poly.pdbx_seq_one_letter_code
_entity_poly.pdbx_strand_id
1 'polypeptide(L)' 'MALLDAQYLARLEDYFASGDLQFDFDNADEEKRGEILDFLEKLMDLADQADALATKLIFRDQLEAMLGENTQK' A
#
# COMPACT_ATOMS: atom_id res chain seq x y z
N MET A 1 1.49 -17.82 -1.48
CA MET A 1 1.15 -16.76 -0.52
C MET A 1 -0.01 -15.98 -1.11
N ALA A 2 -1.26 -16.34 -0.79
CA ALA A 2 -2.44 -15.76 -1.44
C ALA A 2 -2.64 -14.25 -1.17
N LEU A 3 -2.02 -13.73 -0.11
CA LEU A 3 -2.09 -12.32 0.30
C LEU A 3 -1.03 -11.42 -0.35
N LEU A 4 0.03 -11.99 -0.95
CA LEU A 4 1.06 -11.22 -1.66
C LEU A 4 0.83 -11.36 -3.16
N ASP A 5 -0.21 -10.70 -3.66
CA ASP A 5 -0.60 -10.72 -5.07
C ASP A 5 -0.10 -9.47 -5.80
N ALA A 6 1.07 -9.58 -6.42
CA ALA A 6 1.66 -8.51 -7.21
C ALA A 6 0.86 -8.19 -8.49
N GLN A 7 0.13 -9.16 -9.04
CA GLN A 7 -0.68 -8.91 -10.24
C GLN A 7 -1.89 -8.03 -9.92
N TYR A 8 -2.47 -8.17 -8.73
CA TYR A 8 -3.53 -7.27 -8.27
C TYR A 8 -3.03 -5.84 -8.13
N LEU A 9 -1.85 -5.64 -7.54
CA LEU A 9 -1.26 -4.31 -7.40
C LEU A 9 -0.97 -3.67 -8.77
N ALA A 10 -0.41 -4.43 -9.72
CA ALA A 10 -0.17 -3.92 -11.07
C ALA A 10 -1.47 -3.48 -11.77
N ARG A 11 -2.56 -4.23 -11.61
CA ARG A 11 -3.87 -3.82 -12.15
C ARG A 11 -4.39 -2.52 -11.52
N LEU A 12 -4.17 -2.32 -10.22
CA LEU A 12 -4.54 -1.06 -9.55
C LEU A 12 -3.70 0.11 -10.07
N GLU A 13 -2.39 -0.08 -10.22
CA GLU A 13 -1.50 0.95 -10.79
C GLU A 13 -1.94 1.34 -12.20
N ASP A 14 -2.23 0.36 -13.07
CA ASP A 14 -2.74 0.60 -14.42
C ASP A 14 -4.09 1.33 -14.39
N TYR A 15 -5.01 0.94 -13.51
CA TYR A 15 -6.32 1.58 -13.37
C TYR A 15 -6.21 3.05 -12.94
N PHE A 16 -5.23 3.39 -12.09
CA PHE A 16 -4.98 4.76 -11.68
C PHE A 16 -4.28 5.59 -12.75
N ALA A 17 -3.34 5.00 -13.50
CA ALA A 17 -2.55 5.70 -14.51
C ALA A 17 -3.28 5.88 -15.85
N SER A 18 -4.18 4.96 -16.20
CA SER A 18 -4.93 4.96 -17.47
C SER A 18 -5.97 6.08 -17.58
N GLY A 19 -6.43 6.62 -16.45
CA GLY A 19 -7.56 7.54 -16.38
C GLY A 19 -8.92 6.84 -16.30
N ASP A 20 -8.96 5.51 -16.31
CA ASP A 20 -10.19 4.72 -16.19
C ASP A 20 -10.90 5.01 -14.86
N LEU A 21 -10.16 5.13 -13.76
CA LEU A 21 -10.73 5.53 -12.46
C LEU A 21 -11.42 6.91 -12.52
N GLN A 22 -10.79 7.89 -13.17
CA GLN A 22 -11.37 9.22 -13.31
C GLN A 22 -12.64 9.18 -14.16
N PHE A 23 -12.60 8.40 -15.26
CA PHE A 23 -13.76 8.20 -16.11
C PHE A 23 -14.92 7.54 -15.34
N ASP A 24 -14.65 6.47 -14.60
CA ASP A 24 -15.65 5.78 -13.80
C ASP A 24 -16.24 6.70 -12.73
N PHE A 25 -15.39 7.48 -12.06
CA PHE A 25 -15.84 8.46 -11.08
C PHE A 25 -16.73 9.54 -11.71
N ASP A 26 -16.35 10.09 -12.86
CA ASP A 26 -17.08 11.17 -13.53
C ASP A 26 -18.43 10.72 -14.11
N ASN A 27 -18.58 9.44 -14.40
CA ASN A 27 -19.82 8.87 -14.94
C ASN A 27 -20.65 8.09 -13.90
N ALA A 28 -20.14 7.94 -12.68
CA ALA A 28 -20.83 7.29 -11.57
C ALA A 28 -21.95 8.18 -10.98
N ASP A 29 -22.99 7.51 -10.46
CA ASP A 29 -23.96 8.12 -9.56
C ASP A 29 -23.32 8.41 -8.18
N GLU A 30 -24.08 9.09 -7.31
CA GLU A 30 -23.58 9.54 -6.00
C GLU A 30 -23.14 8.38 -5.11
N GLU A 31 -23.90 7.28 -5.08
CA GLU A 31 -23.57 6.09 -4.31
C GLU A 31 -22.25 5.49 -4.80
N LYS A 32 -22.11 5.29 -6.11
CA LYS A 32 -20.92 4.68 -6.68
C LYS A 32 -19.67 5.57 -6.55
N ARG A 33 -19.83 6.89 -6.63
CA ARG A 33 -18.75 7.85 -6.33
C ARG A 33 -18.29 7.70 -4.88
N GLY A 34 -19.23 7.55 -3.94
CA GLY A 34 -18.93 7.26 -2.53
C GLY A 34 -18.08 6.00 -2.38
N GLU A 35 -18.50 4.90 -3.00
CA GLU A 35 -17.74 3.63 -2.95
C GLU A 35 -16.31 3.77 -3.51
N ILE A 36 -16.15 4.53 -4.60
CA ILE A 36 -14.83 4.78 -5.18
C ILE A 36 -13.95 5.56 -4.18
N LEU A 37 -14.47 6.60 -3.55
CA LEU A 37 -13.73 7.40 -2.58
C LEU A 37 -13.35 6.57 -1.34
N ASP A 38 -14.30 5.79 -0.81
CA ASP A 38 -14.06 4.90 0.34
C ASP A 38 -12.97 3.87 0.02
N PHE A 39 -12.95 3.34 -1.20
CA PHE A 39 -11.92 2.41 -1.65
C PHE A 39 -10.54 3.07 -1.72
N LEU A 40 -10.46 4.29 -2.25
CA LEU A 40 -9.21 5.06 -2.32
C LEU A 40 -8.69 5.42 -0.92
N GLU A 41 -9.57 5.86 -0.03
CA GLU A 41 -9.22 6.13 1.37
C GLU A 41 -8.66 4.87 2.04
N LYS A 42 -9.30 3.71 1.79
CA LYS A 42 -8.80 2.45 2.35
C LYS A 42 -7.42 2.06 1.83
N LEU A 43 -7.11 2.34 0.57
CA LEU A 43 -5.78 2.11 0.01
C LEU A 43 -4.73 3.04 0.61
N MET A 44 -5.07 4.30 0.88
CA MET A 44 -4.19 5.23 1.58
C MET A 44 -3.86 4.74 2.99
N ASP A 45 -4.86 4.31 3.76
CA ASP A 45 -4.65 3.72 5.09
C ASP A 45 -3.72 2.49 5.05
N LEU A 46 -3.86 1.66 4.02
CA LEU A 46 -3.02 0.48 3.84
C LEU A 46 -1.58 0.84 3.47
N ALA A 47 -1.39 1.89 2.65
CA ALA A 47 -0.06 2.39 2.32
C ALA A 47 0.67 2.91 3.57
N ASP A 48 -0.01 3.67 4.42
CA ASP A 48 0.55 4.16 5.69
C ASP A 48 0.92 3.00 6.64
N GLN A 49 0.06 1.98 6.73
CA GLN A 49 0.35 0.78 7.51
C GLN A 49 1.55 0.01 6.94
N ALA A 50 1.65 -0.11 5.62
CA ALA A 50 2.74 -0.79 4.95
C ALA A 50 4.07 -0.06 5.18
N ASP A 51 4.09 1.27 5.09
CA ASP A 51 5.28 2.09 5.37
C ASP A 51 5.74 1.95 6.82
N ALA A 52 4.80 2.08 7.78
CA ALA A 52 5.11 1.91 9.20
C ALA A 52 5.65 0.50 9.52
N LEU A 53 5.13 -0.53 8.85
CA LEU A 53 5.62 -1.90 8.99
C LEU A 53 6.99 -2.08 8.36
N ALA A 54 7.20 -1.58 7.14
CA ALA A 54 8.48 -1.64 6.43
C ALA A 54 9.58 -0.94 7.25
N THR A 55 9.30 0.25 7.76
CA THR A 55 10.14 1.00 8.69
C THR A 55 10.53 0.13 9.90
N LYS A 56 9.56 -0.47 10.59
CA LYS A 56 9.83 -1.34 11.75
C LYS A 56 10.67 -2.57 11.40
N LEU A 57 10.44 -3.18 10.25
CA LEU A 57 11.20 -4.36 9.80
C LEU A 57 12.65 -3.96 9.50
N ILE A 58 12.87 -2.92 8.69
CA ILE A 58 14.21 -2.42 8.35
C ILE A 58 14.97 -1.98 9.60
N PHE A 59 14.34 -1.23 10.50
CA PHE A 59 15.00 -0.75 11.73
C PHE A 59 15.25 -1.87 12.75
N ARG A 60 14.39 -2.90 12.83
CA ARG A 60 14.68 -4.08 13.65
C ARG A 60 15.95 -4.77 13.16
N ASP A 61 16.07 -5.02 11.87
CA ASP A 61 17.24 -5.68 11.29
C ASP A 61 18.50 -4.86 11.50
N GLN A 62 18.42 -3.53 11.38
CA GLN A 62 19.54 -2.62 11.67
C GLN A 62 19.94 -2.66 13.15
N LEU A 63 18.98 -2.67 14.07
CA LEU A 63 19.27 -2.70 15.50
C LEU A 63 19.85 -4.04 15.95
N GLU A 64 19.35 -5.15 15.40
CA GLU A 64 19.92 -6.49 15.60
C GLU A 64 21.34 -6.59 15.04
N ALA A 65 21.60 -6.03 13.86
CA ALA A 65 22.95 -5.95 13.29
C ALA A 65 23.91 -5.16 14.20
N MET A 66 23.49 -4.00 14.70
CA MET A 66 24.31 -3.16 15.60
C MET A 66 24.58 -3.81 16.97
N LEU A 67 23.62 -4.56 17.52
CA LEU A 67 23.78 -5.27 18.80
C LEU A 67 24.63 -6.54 18.64
N GLY A 68 24.51 -7.24 17.52
CA GLY A 68 25.35 -8.39 17.16
C GLY A 68 26.82 -8.02 16.93
N GLU A 69 27.10 -6.86 16.34
CA GLU A 69 28.47 -6.35 16.18
C GLU A 69 29.13 -5.95 17.52
N ASN A 70 28.35 -5.45 18.49
CA ASN A 70 28.86 -5.06 19.81
C ASN A 70 29.07 -6.23 20.78
N THR A 71 28.56 -7.43 20.48
CA THR A 71 28.75 -8.62 21.33
C THR A 71 29.98 -9.45 20.96
N GLN A 72 30.71 -9.08 19.90
CA GLN A 72 31.92 -9.77 19.43
C GLN A 72 33.25 -9.08 19.80
N LYS A 73 33.28 -8.20 20.80
CA LYS A 73 34.53 -7.60 21.32
C LYS A 73 34.79 -7.95 22.78
#